data_AF-X1IM49-F1
#
_entry.id   AF-X1IM49-F1
#
_cell.length_a   1.000
_cell.length_b   1.000
_cell.length_c   1.000
_cell.angle_alpha   90.00
_cell.angle_beta   90.00
_cell.angle_gamma   90.00
#
_symmetry.space_group_name_H-M   'P 1'
#
loop_
_entity.id
_entity.type
_entity.pdbx_description
1 polymer ?
#
loop_
_entity_poly.entity_id
_entity_poly.type
_entity_poly.pdbx_seq_one_letter_code
_entity_poly.pdbx_strand_id
1 'polypeptide(L)'
;MSIIHISKGSFKSISKQSYRNKKVGGFGEKSLQDLLIDFPELIPSDYLNPEEPPIFIVVRNEAGVTAGSMDILLVDQHAVPTVIETKLIDNKEIRRSVLAQGIEYLSHLQTEWPGDRFLEEAKEYWTKKEKAFEQLVQEKWGKEFDSLYLSQLQSNIDTANMRLIIAADSIPSELRR
;
A
#
# COMPACT_ATOMS: atom_id res chain seq x y z
N MET A 1 -17.27 16.21 4.42
CA MET A 1 -16.25 15.49 3.64
C MET A 1 -16.00 16.22 2.35
N SER A 2 -14.88 16.93 2.32
CA SER A 2 -14.37 17.69 1.19
C SER A 2 -13.25 16.83 0.58
N ILE A 3 -13.35 16.52 -0.71
CA ILE A 3 -12.31 15.77 -1.42
C ILE A 3 -11.40 16.80 -2.08
N ILE A 4 -10.09 16.66 -1.87
CA ILE A 4 -9.06 17.54 -2.40
C ILE A 4 -8.51 16.89 -3.68
N HIS A 5 -8.46 17.65 -4.78
CA HIS A 5 -7.86 17.23 -6.04
C HIS A 5 -6.51 17.94 -6.17
N ILE A 6 -5.42 17.18 -6.27
CA ILE A 6 -4.06 17.71 -6.42
C ILE A 6 -3.64 17.57 -7.88
N SER A 7 -3.37 18.70 -8.53
CA SER A 7 -2.82 18.76 -9.87
C SER A 7 -1.90 19.98 -9.97
N LYS A 8 -0.63 19.73 -10.32
CA LYS A 8 0.40 20.74 -10.64
C LYS A 8 0.43 21.93 -9.68
N GLY A 9 0.58 21.66 -8.37
CA GLY A 9 0.94 22.68 -7.38
C GLY A 9 -0.11 23.76 -7.08
N SER A 10 -1.39 23.54 -7.38
CA SER A 10 -2.45 24.48 -6.94
C SER A 10 -3.65 23.78 -6.31
N PHE A 11 -4.14 24.35 -5.20
CA PHE A 11 -5.29 23.87 -4.44
C PHE A 11 -6.58 24.50 -4.97
N LYS A 12 -7.55 23.68 -5.40
CA LYS A 12 -8.92 24.15 -5.63
C LYS A 12 -9.92 23.21 -4.97
N SER A 13 -10.77 23.79 -4.10
CA SER A 13 -11.92 23.10 -3.53
C SER A 13 -12.93 22.86 -4.65
N ILE A 14 -13.21 21.58 -4.94
CA ILE A 14 -14.25 21.21 -5.91
C ILE A 14 -15.52 20.87 -5.14
N SER A 15 -16.62 21.56 -5.47
CA SER A 15 -17.93 21.34 -4.88
C SER A 15 -18.35 19.88 -5.01
N LYS A 16 -18.93 19.31 -3.93
CA LYS A 16 -19.50 17.95 -3.88
C LYS A 16 -20.48 17.71 -5.04
N GLN A 17 -19.99 17.18 -6.15
CA GLN A 17 -20.81 16.46 -7.10
C GLN A 17 -20.36 15.01 -7.09
N SER A 18 -21.30 14.12 -6.80
CA SER A 18 -21.08 12.69 -6.84
C SER A 18 -20.59 12.31 -8.24
N TYR A 19 -19.37 11.79 -8.32
CA TYR A 19 -18.79 11.25 -9.55
C TYR A 19 -19.49 9.96 -10.03
N ARG A 20 -20.57 9.54 -9.36
CA ARG A 20 -21.37 8.35 -9.71
C ARG A 20 -21.82 8.28 -11.17
N ASN A 21 -21.94 9.42 -11.88
CA ASN A 21 -22.52 9.44 -13.23
C ASN A 21 -21.73 10.24 -14.27
N LYS A 22 -20.44 10.54 -14.07
CA LYS A 22 -19.61 11.06 -15.17
C LYS A 22 -18.63 9.99 -15.61
N LYS A 23 -18.76 9.53 -16.86
CA LYS A 23 -17.65 9.01 -17.66
C LYS A 23 -16.62 10.14 -17.87
N VAL A 24 -15.94 10.54 -16.79
CA VAL A 24 -14.60 11.11 -16.90
C VAL A 24 -13.71 9.92 -17.26
N GLY A 25 -12.84 10.05 -18.25
CA GLY A 25 -12.05 8.94 -18.81
C GLY A 25 -11.51 7.98 -17.74
N GLY A 26 -11.62 6.68 -18.04
CA GLY A 26 -11.61 5.57 -17.08
C GLY A 26 -10.59 5.68 -15.95
N PHE A 27 -11.09 5.88 -14.74
CA PHE A 27 -10.36 5.53 -13.53
C PHE A 27 -10.41 4.00 -13.42
N GLY A 28 -9.30 3.34 -13.77
CA GLY A 28 -9.15 1.88 -13.71
C GLY A 28 -8.42 1.44 -12.44
N GLU A 29 -8.36 0.12 -12.20
CA GLU A 29 -7.53 -0.48 -11.13
C GLU A 29 -6.10 0.06 -11.16
N LYS A 30 -5.50 0.09 -12.35
CA LYS A 30 -4.14 0.63 -12.55
C LYS A 30 -4.01 2.09 -12.12
N SER A 31 -5.00 2.93 -12.41
CA SER A 31 -4.98 4.34 -12.00
C SER A 31 -5.05 4.51 -10.48
N LEU A 32 -5.80 3.64 -9.79
CA LEU A 32 -5.84 3.61 -8.33
C LEU A 32 -4.50 3.11 -7.76
N GLN A 33 -3.92 2.08 -8.38
CA GLN A 33 -2.60 1.56 -8.01
C GLN A 33 -1.52 2.64 -8.14
N ASP A 34 -1.42 3.30 -9.29
CA ASP A 34 -0.44 4.36 -9.54
C ASP A 34 -0.63 5.53 -8.55
N LEU A 35 -1.88 5.90 -8.25
CA LEU A 35 -2.19 6.94 -7.27
C LEU A 35 -1.69 6.58 -5.85
N LEU A 36 -1.89 5.34 -5.41
CA LEU A 36 -1.45 4.88 -4.09
C LEU A 36 0.06 4.67 -4.01
N ILE A 37 0.71 4.37 -5.14
CA ILE A 37 2.17 4.33 -5.24
C ILE A 37 2.76 5.73 -5.09
N ASP A 38 2.19 6.71 -5.77
CA ASP A 38 2.69 8.09 -5.77
C ASP A 38 2.36 8.81 -4.47
N PHE A 39 1.22 8.49 -3.85
CA PHE A 39 0.74 9.11 -2.62
C PHE A 39 0.27 8.07 -1.58
N PRO A 40 1.19 7.29 -0.98
CA PRO A 40 0.84 6.30 0.06
C PRO A 40 0.13 6.91 1.27
N GLU A 41 0.29 8.21 1.53
CA GLU A 41 -0.40 8.96 2.59
C GLU A 41 -1.91 9.08 2.41
N LEU A 42 -2.45 8.72 1.22
CA LEU A 42 -3.89 8.61 1.01
C LEU A 42 -4.51 7.41 1.76
N ILE A 43 -3.69 6.47 2.22
CA ILE A 43 -4.12 5.39 3.08
C ILE A 43 -4.42 5.97 4.47
N PRO A 44 -5.66 5.83 4.98
CA PRO A 44 -6.06 6.42 6.24
C PRO A 44 -5.50 5.61 7.42
N SER A 45 -4.23 5.86 7.70
CA SER A 45 -3.39 5.06 8.59
C SER A 45 -3.76 5.23 10.08
N ASP A 46 -4.46 6.31 10.40
CA ASP A 46 -5.06 6.58 11.71
C ASP A 46 -6.13 5.56 12.10
N TYR A 47 -6.80 4.92 11.14
CA TYR A 47 -7.68 3.77 11.43
C TYR A 47 -6.90 2.48 11.77
N LEU A 48 -5.62 2.38 11.37
CA LEU A 48 -4.79 1.21 11.63
C LEU A 48 -4.17 1.28 13.04
N ASN A 49 -3.63 2.44 13.39
CA ASN A 49 -3.13 2.73 14.73
C ASN A 49 -3.36 4.22 15.05
N PRO A 50 -4.35 4.57 15.88
CA PRO A 50 -4.64 5.97 16.19
C PRO A 50 -3.54 6.70 16.98
N GLU A 51 -2.75 5.97 17.76
CA GLU A 51 -1.71 6.56 18.62
C GLU A 51 -0.44 6.85 17.83
N GLU A 52 -0.01 5.91 16.99
CA GLU A 52 1.14 6.04 16.11
C GLU A 52 0.81 5.47 14.73
N PRO A 53 0.17 6.27 13.85
CA PRO A 53 -0.26 5.81 12.53
C PRO A 53 0.92 5.33 11.67
N PRO A 54 0.79 4.20 10.95
CA PRO A 54 1.80 3.77 9.99
C PRO A 54 2.12 4.84 8.94
N ILE A 55 3.40 5.06 8.70
CA ILE A 55 3.91 5.94 7.64
C ILE A 55 4.51 5.03 6.57
N PHE A 56 3.84 4.93 5.44
CA PHE A 56 4.22 3.96 4.42
C PHE A 56 5.37 4.41 3.52
N ILE A 57 6.23 3.46 3.17
CA ILE A 57 7.18 3.52 2.08
C ILE A 57 6.89 2.35 1.12
N VAL A 58 6.86 2.64 -0.17
CA VAL A 58 6.70 1.62 -1.21
C VAL A 58 7.95 0.75 -1.26
N VAL A 59 7.76 -0.56 -1.25
CA VAL A 59 8.83 -1.55 -1.42
C VAL A 59 8.91 -1.94 -2.88
N ARG A 60 7.77 -2.32 -3.46
CA ARG A 60 7.68 -2.78 -4.85
C ARG A 60 6.23 -2.67 -5.31
N ASN A 61 6.03 -2.33 -6.58
CA ASN A 61 4.76 -2.55 -7.25
C ASN A 61 4.85 -3.81 -8.11
N GLU A 62 3.74 -4.52 -8.30
CA GLU A 62 3.72 -5.79 -9.03
C GLU A 62 4.75 -6.78 -8.44
N ALA A 63 4.79 -6.87 -7.12
CA ALA A 63 5.74 -7.69 -6.38
C ALA A 63 5.45 -9.18 -6.57
N GLY A 64 6.34 -9.87 -7.29
CA GLY A 64 6.14 -11.24 -7.72
C GLY A 64 6.37 -12.29 -6.63
N VAL A 65 5.42 -13.20 -6.52
CA VAL A 65 5.46 -14.45 -5.76
C VAL A 65 4.92 -15.61 -6.62
N THR A 66 5.05 -16.86 -6.19
CA THR A 66 4.56 -18.01 -6.97
C THR A 66 3.06 -17.92 -7.28
N ALA A 67 2.26 -17.40 -6.36
CA ALA A 67 0.81 -17.25 -6.55
C ALA A 67 0.43 -16.12 -7.53
N GLY A 68 1.38 -15.30 -7.98
CA GLY A 68 1.13 -14.17 -8.86
C GLY A 68 1.87 -12.91 -8.42
N SER A 69 1.24 -11.76 -8.56
CA SER A 69 1.87 -10.47 -8.33
C SER A 69 1.00 -9.63 -7.42
N MET A 70 1.56 -9.18 -6.30
CA MET A 70 0.91 -8.24 -5.39
C MET A 70 0.93 -6.85 -6.03
N ASP A 71 -0.21 -6.16 -6.09
CA ASP A 71 -0.28 -4.86 -6.77
C ASP A 71 0.70 -3.86 -6.15
N ILE A 72 0.70 -3.74 -4.82
CA ILE A 72 1.64 -2.88 -4.10
C ILE A 72 2.07 -3.57 -2.81
N LEU A 73 3.39 -3.64 -2.59
CA LEU A 73 3.99 -4.01 -1.32
C LEU A 73 4.58 -2.75 -0.68
N LEU A 74 4.21 -2.50 0.58
CA LEU A 74 4.70 -1.39 1.39
C LEU A 74 5.32 -1.91 2.68
N VAL A 75 6.03 -1.03 3.37
CA VAL A 75 6.48 -1.22 4.76
C VAL A 75 6.35 0.08 5.54
N ASP A 76 6.28 0.00 6.87
CA ASP A 76 6.14 1.14 7.78
C ASP A 76 7.27 1.19 8.83
N GLN A 77 7.25 2.23 9.68
CA GLN A 77 8.23 2.45 10.74
C GLN A 77 8.26 1.38 11.85
N HIS A 78 7.32 0.43 11.81
CA HIS A 78 7.23 -0.73 12.71
C HIS A 78 7.70 -2.01 12.02
N ALA A 79 8.29 -1.88 10.82
CA ALA A 79 8.74 -2.97 9.98
C ALA A 79 7.62 -3.95 9.60
N VAL A 80 6.37 -3.50 9.51
CA VAL A 80 5.23 -4.36 9.16
C VAL A 80 4.99 -4.32 7.65
N PRO A 81 5.18 -5.44 6.92
CA PRO A 81 4.83 -5.54 5.51
C PRO A 81 3.34 -5.30 5.29
N THR A 82 3.00 -4.58 4.22
CA THR A 82 1.62 -4.28 3.83
C THR A 82 1.42 -4.60 2.36
N VAL A 83 0.55 -5.57 2.08
CA VAL A 83 0.08 -5.84 0.72
C VAL A 83 -1.16 -4.99 0.47
N ILE A 84 -1.19 -4.29 -0.66
CA ILE A 84 -2.38 -3.60 -1.16
C ILE A 84 -2.82 -4.28 -2.45
N GLU A 85 -4.10 -4.66 -2.49
CA GLU A 85 -4.77 -5.13 -3.70
C GLU A 85 -5.75 -4.06 -4.18
N THR A 86 -5.65 -3.67 -5.44
CA THR A 86 -6.48 -2.65 -6.06
C THR A 86 -7.55 -3.27 -6.95
N LYS A 87 -8.82 -3.03 -6.62
CA LYS A 87 -9.94 -3.62 -7.36
C LYS A 87 -11.07 -2.64 -7.53
N LEU A 88 -11.68 -2.63 -8.72
CA LEU A 88 -12.98 -1.98 -8.91
C LEU A 88 -14.05 -2.95 -8.40
N ILE A 89 -14.56 -2.70 -7.19
CA ILE A 89 -15.37 -3.68 -6.48
C ILE A 89 -16.85 -3.34 -6.61
N ASP A 90 -17.56 -4.11 -7.43
CA ASP A 90 -19.00 -3.92 -7.64
C ASP A 90 -19.88 -4.93 -6.87
N ASN A 91 -19.34 -6.07 -6.39
CA ASN A 91 -20.13 -7.11 -5.73
C ASN A 91 -19.40 -7.92 -4.65
N LYS A 92 -20.15 -8.76 -3.91
CA LYS A 92 -19.65 -9.60 -2.80
C LYS A 92 -18.71 -10.73 -3.22
N GLU A 93 -18.89 -11.29 -4.42
CA GLU A 93 -18.10 -12.43 -4.90
C GLU A 93 -16.68 -12.01 -5.24
N ILE A 94 -16.54 -10.90 -5.97
CA ILE A 94 -15.25 -10.27 -6.25
C ILE A 94 -14.51 -9.97 -4.95
N ARG A 95 -15.20 -9.44 -3.92
CA ARG A 95 -14.58 -9.20 -2.61
C ARG A 95 -13.99 -10.44 -1.96
N ARG A 96 -14.73 -11.55 -1.96
CA ARG A 96 -14.26 -12.81 -1.36
C ARG A 96 -13.06 -13.36 -2.13
N SER A 97 -13.10 -13.26 -3.46
CA SER A 97 -11.98 -13.66 -4.31
C SER A 97 -10.72 -12.87 -4.00
N VAL A 98 -10.85 -11.55 -3.85
CA VAL A 98 -9.72 -10.64 -3.60
C VAL A 98 -9.15 -10.84 -2.21
N LEU A 99 -10.01 -11.08 -1.21
CA LEU A 99 -9.55 -11.42 0.13
C LEU A 99 -8.78 -12.75 0.13
N ALA A 100 -9.30 -13.79 -0.54
CA ALA A 100 -8.63 -15.08 -0.64
C ALA A 100 -7.26 -14.95 -1.32
N GLN A 101 -7.22 -14.21 -2.43
CA GLN A 101 -6.00 -13.91 -3.16
C GLN A 101 -4.98 -13.13 -2.32
N GLY A 102 -5.42 -12.09 -1.60
CA GLY A 102 -4.52 -11.35 -0.72
C GLY A 102 -3.96 -12.19 0.44
N ILE A 103 -4.75 -13.10 1.00
CA ILE A 103 -4.28 -14.06 2.03
C ILE A 103 -3.27 -15.05 1.43
N GLU A 104 -3.51 -15.52 0.22
CA GLU A 104 -2.57 -16.38 -0.52
C GLU A 104 -1.25 -15.64 -0.74
N TYR A 105 -1.29 -14.38 -1.16
CA TYR A 105 -0.09 -13.54 -1.30
C TYR A 105 0.68 -13.35 -0.01
N LEU A 106 0.01 -13.08 1.12
CA LEU A 106 0.70 -12.99 2.41
C LEU A 106 1.41 -14.32 2.77
N SER A 107 0.76 -15.45 2.51
CA SER A 107 1.34 -16.78 2.79
C SER A 107 2.59 -17.05 1.94
N HIS A 108 2.57 -16.63 0.67
CA HIS A 108 3.72 -16.74 -0.21
C HIS A 108 4.81 -15.70 0.12
N LEU A 109 4.45 -14.47 0.48
CA LEU A 109 5.39 -13.45 0.93
C LEU A 109 6.18 -13.95 2.14
N GLN A 110 5.51 -14.57 3.12
CA GLN A 110 6.14 -15.17 4.29
C GLN A 110 7.22 -16.21 3.95
N THR A 111 7.01 -17.00 2.89
CA THR A 111 7.89 -18.14 2.57
C THR A 111 8.90 -17.84 1.46
N GLU A 112 8.64 -16.85 0.61
CA GLU A 112 9.45 -16.53 -0.56
C GLU A 112 10.28 -15.26 -0.42
N TRP A 113 9.89 -14.33 0.47
CA TRP A 113 10.56 -13.04 0.66
C TRP A 113 11.12 -12.93 2.08
N PRO A 114 12.32 -13.48 2.35
CA PRO A 114 13.03 -13.15 3.58
C PRO A 114 13.37 -11.65 3.62
N GLY A 115 13.65 -11.13 4.81
CA GLY A 115 13.93 -9.71 5.07
C GLY A 115 15.03 -9.14 4.17
N ASP A 116 16.08 -9.92 3.87
CA ASP A 116 17.16 -9.51 2.97
C ASP A 116 16.67 -9.29 1.53
N ARG A 117 15.88 -10.23 0.99
CA ARG A 117 15.27 -10.09 -0.35
C ARG A 117 14.31 -8.92 -0.39
N PHE A 118 13.48 -8.76 0.64
CA PHE A 118 12.55 -7.65 0.76
C PHE A 118 13.27 -6.31 0.68
N LEU A 119 14.39 -6.20 1.39
CA LEU A 119 15.25 -5.02 1.39
C LEU A 119 15.92 -4.80 0.03
N GLU A 120 16.43 -5.84 -0.61
CA GLU A 120 17.01 -5.76 -1.95
C GLU A 120 16.00 -5.19 -2.96
N GLU A 121 14.78 -5.70 -2.96
CA GLU A 121 13.68 -5.22 -3.81
C GLU A 121 13.32 -3.76 -3.53
N ALA A 122 13.27 -3.36 -2.25
CA ALA A 122 13.03 -1.96 -1.86
C ALA A 122 14.13 -1.03 -2.39
N LYS A 123 15.41 -1.41 -2.22
CA LYS A 123 16.54 -0.63 -2.71
C LYS A 123 16.52 -0.52 -4.22
N GLU A 124 16.25 -1.62 -4.92
CA GLU A 124 16.18 -1.62 -6.38
C GLU A 124 15.04 -0.71 -6.88
N TYR A 125 13.87 -0.78 -6.25
CA TYR A 125 12.71 0.04 -6.58
C TYR A 125 13.03 1.54 -6.50
N TRP A 126 13.66 1.99 -5.42
CA TRP A 126 13.98 3.41 -5.24
C TRP A 126 15.20 3.87 -6.01
N THR A 127 16.18 2.99 -6.22
CA THR A 127 17.33 3.31 -7.09
C THR A 127 16.87 3.66 -8.50
N LYS A 128 15.88 2.93 -9.05
CA LYS A 128 15.26 3.26 -10.35
C LYS A 128 14.53 4.61 -10.36
N LYS A 129 14.20 5.16 -9.19
CA LYS A 129 13.58 6.48 -8.99
C LYS A 129 14.60 7.53 -8.51
N GLU A 130 15.90 7.24 -8.62
CA GLU A 130 16.99 8.14 -8.23
C GLU A 130 16.97 8.54 -6.75
N LYS A 131 16.51 7.63 -5.87
CA LYS A 131 16.51 7.80 -4.41
C LYS A 131 17.10 6.60 -3.71
N ALA A 132 17.75 6.82 -2.57
CA ALA A 132 18.14 5.72 -1.68
C ALA A 132 16.99 5.38 -0.72
N PHE A 133 16.72 4.09 -0.53
CA PHE A 133 15.67 3.64 0.39
C PHE A 133 15.95 4.09 1.82
N GLU A 134 17.21 4.01 2.24
CA GLU A 134 17.67 4.41 3.57
C GLU A 134 17.47 5.91 3.83
N GLN A 135 17.62 6.75 2.80
CA GLN A 135 17.32 8.18 2.91
C GLN A 135 15.82 8.42 3.13
N LEU A 136 14.96 7.69 2.43
CA LEU A 136 13.51 7.78 2.61
C LEU A 136 13.09 7.33 4.00
N VAL A 137 13.71 6.29 4.54
CA VAL A 137 13.50 5.83 5.91
C VAL A 137 13.84 6.93 6.91
N GLN A 138 15.02 7.56 6.76
CA GLN A 138 15.42 8.67 7.61
C GLN A 138 14.49 9.88 7.48
N GLU A 139 14.11 10.25 6.25
CA GLU A 139 13.24 11.40 5.96
C GLU A 139 11.81 11.22 6.49
N LYS A 140 11.23 10.03 6.32
CA LYS A 140 9.82 9.77 6.65
C LYS A 140 9.62 9.31 8.09
N TRP A 141 10.55 8.52 8.64
CA TRP A 141 10.39 7.93 9.97
C TRP A 141 11.26 8.59 11.02
N GLY A 142 12.24 9.41 10.62
CA GLY A 142 13.22 9.98 11.56
C GLY A 142 14.09 8.92 12.23
N LYS A 143 14.15 7.71 11.66
CA LYS A 143 14.91 6.56 12.16
C LYS A 143 15.99 6.19 11.16
N GLU A 144 17.13 5.73 11.66
CA GLU A 144 18.10 5.05 10.80
C GLU A 144 17.58 3.66 10.44
N PHE A 145 17.84 3.26 9.19
CA PHE A 145 17.63 1.88 8.79
C PHE A 145 18.81 1.04 9.29
N ASP A 146 18.61 0.29 10.36
CA ASP A 146 19.66 -0.48 11.04
C ASP A 146 19.36 -1.99 11.09
N SER A 147 20.27 -2.74 11.72
CA SER A 147 20.13 -4.19 11.91
C SER A 147 18.94 -4.57 12.80
N LEU A 148 18.50 -3.68 13.70
CA LEU A 148 17.34 -3.92 14.55
C LEU A 148 16.05 -3.87 13.73
N TYR A 149 15.92 -2.87 12.86
CA TYR A 149 14.80 -2.79 11.92
C TYR A 149 14.74 -4.03 11.01
N LEU A 150 15.87 -4.45 10.44
CA LEU A 150 15.92 -5.64 9.58
C LEU A 150 15.54 -6.92 10.33
N SER A 151 15.99 -7.06 11.57
CA SER A 151 15.61 -8.17 12.44
C SER A 151 14.11 -8.16 12.77
N GLN A 152 13.55 -6.97 13.01
CA GLN A 152 12.11 -6.80 13.26
C GLN A 152 11.28 -7.12 12.01
N LEU A 153 11.74 -6.69 10.83
CA LEU A 153 11.11 -7.03 9.54
C LEU A 153 11.07 -8.55 9.35
N GLN A 154 12.21 -9.22 9.53
CA GLN A 154 12.30 -10.68 9.43
C GLN A 154 11.35 -11.34 10.43
N SER A 155 11.34 -10.89 11.69
CA SER A 155 10.44 -11.42 12.72
C SER A 155 8.97 -11.23 12.35
N ASN A 156 8.59 -10.08 11.77
CA ASN A 156 7.23 -9.82 11.34
C ASN A 156 6.82 -10.72 10.18
N ILE A 157 7.72 -10.96 9.23
CA ILE A 157 7.49 -11.91 8.12
C ILE A 157 7.33 -13.33 8.68
N ASP A 158 8.26 -13.79 9.51
CA ASP A 158 8.26 -15.15 10.09
C ASP A 158 7.02 -15.44 10.93
N THR A 159 6.52 -14.45 11.66
CA THR A 159 5.33 -14.58 12.52
C THR A 159 4.02 -14.24 11.83
N ALA A 160 4.05 -13.96 10.53
CA ALA A 160 2.90 -13.48 9.74
C ALA A 160 2.25 -12.19 10.30
N ASN A 161 3.03 -11.35 10.99
CA ASN A 161 2.63 -10.00 11.37
C ASN A 161 2.72 -9.07 10.15
N MET A 162 1.70 -9.14 9.30
CA MET A 162 1.60 -8.41 8.04
C MET A 162 0.18 -7.89 7.85
N ARG A 163 0.02 -6.87 6.99
CA ARG A 163 -1.27 -6.23 6.73
C ARG A 163 -1.70 -6.45 5.27
N LEU A 164 -2.99 -6.75 5.07
CA LEU A 164 -3.64 -6.73 3.76
C LEU A 164 -4.62 -5.56 3.72
N ILE A 165 -4.48 -4.69 2.72
CA ILE A 165 -5.40 -3.59 2.44
C ILE A 165 -6.04 -3.84 1.08
N ILE A 166 -7.36 -3.76 1.03
CA ILE A 166 -8.09 -3.80 -0.23
C ILE A 166 -8.51 -2.38 -0.58
N ALA A 167 -7.91 -1.81 -1.61
CA ALA A 167 -8.23 -0.49 -2.11
C ALA A 167 -9.27 -0.59 -3.23
N ALA A 168 -10.40 0.10 -3.05
CA ALA A 168 -11.49 0.09 -4.02
C ALA A 168 -12.01 1.49 -4.29
N ASP A 169 -12.48 1.71 -5.52
CA ASP A 169 -13.12 2.95 -5.97
C ASP A 169 -14.46 3.25 -5.26
N SER A 170 -15.09 2.21 -4.71
CA SER A 170 -16.22 2.33 -3.81
C SER A 170 -16.19 1.28 -2.69
N ILE A 171 -16.33 1.73 -1.44
CA ILE A 171 -16.54 0.86 -0.28
C ILE A 171 -18.00 1.00 0.14
N PRO A 172 -18.82 -0.06 0.06
CA PRO A 172 -20.20 -0.05 0.51
C PRO A 172 -20.32 0.37 1.98
N SER A 173 -21.42 1.06 2.32
CA SER A 173 -21.70 1.65 3.63
C SER A 173 -21.55 0.69 4.81
N GLU A 174 -21.70 -0.60 4.56
CA GLU A 174 -21.71 -1.67 5.56
C GLU A 174 -20.32 -1.94 6.17
N LEU A 175 -19.25 -1.38 5.59
CA LEU A 175 -17.86 -1.52 6.04
C LEU A 175 -17.24 -0.21 6.57
N ARG A 176 -18.03 0.85 6.76
CA ARG A 176 -17.56 2.10 7.41
C ARG A 176 -17.51 2.02 8.94
N ARG A 177 -17.37 0.82 9.50
CA ARG A 177 -17.36 0.59 10.95
C ARG A 177 -16.04 0.01 11.36
#